data_AF-A0A0C2NHA7-F1
#
_entry.id   AF-A0A0C2NHA7-F1
#
_cell.length_a   1.000
_cell.length_b   1.000
_cell.length_c   1.000
_cell.angle_alpha   90.00
_cell.angle_beta   90.00
_cell.angle_gamma   90.00
#
_symmetry.space_group_name_H-M   'P 1'
#
loop_
_entity.id
_entity.type
_entity.pdbx_description
1 polymer ?
#
loop_
_entity_poly.entity_id
_entity_poly.type
_entity_poly.pdbx_seq_one_letter_code
_entity_poly.pdbx_strand_id
1 'polypeptide(L)'
;MGLNIEISCNIPLASGLGSSAAFSSCLSALVLTLDGRIDASNFDNNLSLINSWAFWIEHMFHGKPSGMDNTCVVYGGLILYQSTRFEQIQTDFFENIEFLVINTGKPKQTLNAVNSVLELRNKFPDIIDGLFTTIDSITKEFVKGLGSEGTVS
;
A
#
# COMPACT_ATOMS: atom_id res chain seq x y z
N MET A 1 4.22 34.69 -10.63
CA MET A 1 3.20 33.71 -11.03
C MET A 1 2.77 32.96 -9.79
N GLY A 2 1.47 32.89 -9.51
CA GLY A 2 0.91 32.07 -8.43
C GLY A 2 0.32 30.79 -9.02
N LEU A 3 0.33 29.71 -8.24
CA LEU A 3 -0.28 28.44 -8.60
C LEU A 3 -1.48 28.23 -7.67
N ASN A 4 -2.65 27.90 -8.23
CA ASN A 4 -3.82 27.48 -7.46
C ASN A 4 -4.00 25.98 -7.67
N ILE A 5 -3.91 25.19 -6.59
CA ILE A 5 -4.03 23.74 -6.62
C ILE A 5 -5.28 23.35 -5.85
N GLU A 6 -6.16 22.58 -6.50
CA GLU A 6 -7.34 21.98 -5.88
C GLU A 6 -7.18 20.46 -5.88
N ILE A 7 -7.37 19.81 -4.73
CA ILE A 7 -7.26 18.37 -4.56
C ILE A 7 -8.54 17.85 -3.92
N SER A 8 -9.23 16.96 -4.62
CA SER A 8 -10.43 16.28 -4.13
C SER A 8 -10.18 14.78 -3.99
N CYS A 9 -10.63 14.18 -2.88
CA CYS A 9 -10.47 12.75 -2.63
C CYS A 9 -11.80 12.14 -2.17
N ASN A 10 -12.20 11.03 -2.80
CA ASN A 10 -13.39 10.26 -2.42
C ASN A 10 -13.10 9.15 -1.41
N ILE A 11 -11.82 8.97 -1.02
CA ILE A 11 -11.42 7.97 -0.03
C ILE A 11 -11.73 8.53 1.37
N PRO A 12 -12.47 7.79 2.23
CA PRO A 12 -12.72 8.20 3.60
C PRO A 12 -11.42 8.45 4.36
N LEU A 13 -11.27 9.65 4.90
CA LEU A 13 -10.08 10.06 5.66
C LEU A 13 -9.89 9.15 6.88
N ALA A 14 -8.63 8.82 7.18
CA ALA A 14 -8.20 8.11 8.40
C ALA A 14 -8.84 6.73 8.63
N SER A 15 -9.24 6.05 7.55
CA SER A 15 -9.82 4.69 7.60
C SER A 15 -8.80 3.56 7.46
N GLY A 16 -7.53 3.88 7.21
CA GLY A 16 -6.49 2.90 6.87
C GLY A 16 -6.53 2.44 5.41
N LEU A 17 -7.25 3.17 4.53
CA LEU A 17 -7.34 2.89 3.09
C LEU A 17 -6.25 3.60 2.25
N GLY A 18 -5.20 4.14 2.87
CA GLY A 18 -4.12 4.81 2.15
C GLY A 18 -4.47 6.19 1.59
N SER A 19 -5.39 6.94 2.21
CA SER A 19 -5.75 8.29 1.74
C SER A 19 -4.59 9.28 1.76
N SER A 20 -3.67 9.17 2.74
CA SER A 20 -2.45 9.98 2.81
C SER A 20 -1.52 9.66 1.65
N ALA A 21 -1.27 8.37 1.41
CA ALA A 21 -0.48 7.91 0.28
C ALA A 21 -1.06 8.36 -1.06
N ALA A 22 -2.38 8.33 -1.24
CA ALA A 22 -3.03 8.85 -2.44
C ALA A 22 -2.82 10.35 -2.66
N PHE A 23 -2.94 11.14 -1.59
CA PHE A 23 -2.60 12.55 -1.63
C PHE A 23 -1.12 12.78 -1.98
N SER A 24 -0.22 12.09 -1.29
CA SER A 24 1.23 12.19 -1.48
C SER A 24 1.67 11.80 -2.90
N SER A 25 1.08 10.74 -3.47
CA SER A 25 1.33 10.31 -4.84
C SER A 25 0.82 11.30 -5.88
N CYS A 26 -0.41 11.82 -5.70
CA CYS A 26 -0.99 12.82 -6.61
C CYS A 26 -0.18 14.13 -6.60
N LEU A 27 0.21 14.60 -5.40
CA LEU A 27 1.03 15.78 -5.25
C LEU A 27 2.42 15.60 -5.88
N SER A 28 3.04 14.43 -5.68
CA SER A 28 4.33 14.10 -6.29
C SER A 28 4.26 14.14 -7.81
N ALA A 29 3.25 13.49 -8.40
CA ALA A 29 3.05 13.51 -9.84
C ALA A 29 2.86 14.94 -10.37
N LEU A 30 1.99 15.74 -9.73
CA LEU A 30 1.74 17.12 -10.13
C LEU A 30 3.01 17.97 -10.12
N VAL A 31 3.77 17.94 -9.02
CA VAL A 31 4.99 18.75 -8.88
C VAL A 31 6.05 18.33 -9.89
N LEU A 32 6.24 17.03 -10.10
CA LEU A 32 7.21 16.51 -11.07
C LEU A 32 6.84 16.85 -12.51
N THR A 33 5.56 16.88 -12.83
CA THR A 33 5.07 17.35 -14.14
C THR A 33 5.26 18.84 -14.31
N LEU A 34 4.98 19.65 -13.28
CA LEU A 34 5.19 21.11 -13.34
C LEU A 34 6.66 21.50 -13.46
N ASP A 35 7.57 20.74 -12.85
CA ASP A 35 9.02 20.92 -12.97
C ASP A 35 9.58 20.39 -14.32
N GLY A 36 8.74 19.76 -15.15
CA GLY A 36 9.13 19.20 -16.45
C GLY A 36 9.99 17.93 -16.35
N ARG A 37 10.03 17.27 -15.19
CA ARG A 37 10.76 16.01 -15.00
C ARG A 37 10.01 14.79 -15.50
N ILE A 38 8.68 14.87 -15.49
CA ILE A 38 7.78 13.82 -15.97
C ILE A 38 6.86 14.43 -17.02
N ASP A 39 6.69 13.72 -18.13
CA ASP A 39 5.65 14.06 -19.09
C ASP A 39 4.30 13.45 -18.64
N ALA A 40 3.25 14.27 -18.66
CA ALA A 40 1.90 13.82 -18.36
C ALA A 40 1.39 12.73 -19.32
N SER A 41 2.02 12.60 -20.50
CA SER A 41 1.72 11.54 -21.46
C SER A 41 2.32 10.17 -21.09
N ASN A 42 3.26 10.11 -20.15
CA ASN A 42 4.07 8.92 -19.89
C ASN A 42 4.34 8.69 -18.40
N PHE A 43 3.26 8.53 -17.62
CA PHE A 43 3.34 8.24 -16.19
C PHE A 43 3.94 6.85 -15.90
N ASP A 44 3.64 5.86 -16.73
CA ASP A 44 4.04 4.46 -16.51
C ASP A 44 5.56 4.28 -16.42
N ASN A 45 6.31 5.00 -17.25
CA ASN A 45 7.78 4.97 -17.22
C ASN A 45 8.37 5.68 -16.00
N ASN A 46 7.58 6.49 -15.30
CA ASN A 46 8.03 7.34 -14.19
C ASN A 46 7.42 6.94 -12.83
N LEU A 47 6.72 5.81 -12.76
CA LEU A 47 6.07 5.33 -11.53
C LEU A 47 7.07 5.18 -10.37
N SER A 48 8.29 4.69 -10.64
CA SER A 48 9.33 4.55 -9.62
C SER A 48 9.73 5.90 -9.01
N LEU A 49 9.84 6.94 -9.85
CA LEU A 49 10.16 8.30 -9.41
C LEU A 49 9.01 8.88 -8.60
N ILE A 50 7.77 8.74 -9.08
CA ILE A 50 6.57 9.21 -8.36
C ILE A 50 6.48 8.50 -7.00
N ASN A 51 6.68 7.19 -6.95
CA ASN A 51 6.65 6.41 -5.71
C ASN A 51 7.72 6.87 -4.72
N SER A 52 8.94 7.16 -5.21
CA SER A 52 10.02 7.65 -4.34
C SER A 52 9.69 9.00 -3.70
N TRP A 53 9.09 9.93 -4.46
CA TRP A 53 8.66 11.23 -3.93
C TRP A 53 7.45 11.08 -3.00
N ALA A 54 6.49 10.23 -3.34
CA ALA A 54 5.34 9.94 -2.49
C ALA A 54 5.79 9.34 -1.15
N PHE A 55 6.78 8.44 -1.18
CA PHE A 55 7.39 7.87 0.02
C PHE A 55 8.05 8.95 0.90
N TRP A 56 8.76 9.91 0.30
CA TRP A 56 9.34 11.04 1.02
C TRP A 56 8.28 11.91 1.69
N ILE A 57 7.19 12.25 0.98
CA ILE A 57 6.10 13.04 1.54
C ILE A 57 5.39 12.28 2.68
N GLU A 58 5.11 10.99 2.51
CA GLU A 58 4.56 10.14 3.58
C GLU A 58 5.50 10.08 4.79
N HIS A 59 6.81 10.04 4.56
CA HIS A 59 7.81 10.04 5.64
C HIS A 59 7.76 11.33 6.45
N MET A 60 7.56 12.46 5.80
CA MET A 60 7.39 13.74 6.49
C MET A 60 6.13 13.79 7.36
N PHE A 61 5.01 13.23 6.89
CA PHE A 61 3.75 13.28 7.65
C PHE A 61 3.65 12.22 8.75
N HIS A 62 4.18 11.01 8.52
CA HIS A 62 3.94 9.83 9.37
C HIS A 62 5.22 9.31 10.05
N GLY A 63 6.38 9.88 9.78
CA GLY A 63 7.67 9.59 10.42
C GLY A 63 8.31 8.27 9.97
N LYS A 64 7.61 7.13 10.07
CA LYS A 64 8.14 5.81 9.66
C LYS A 64 7.13 5.03 8.79
N PRO A 65 6.87 5.48 7.55
CA PRO A 65 6.07 4.71 6.61
C PRO A 65 6.81 3.42 6.22
N SER A 66 6.05 2.34 6.02
CA SER A 66 6.56 1.06 5.50
C SER A 66 6.82 1.11 3.99
N GLY A 67 6.29 2.12 3.29
CA GLY A 67 6.29 2.20 1.83
C GLY A 67 5.21 1.35 1.16
N MET A 68 4.41 0.62 1.93
CA MET A 68 3.34 -0.21 1.39
C MET A 68 2.25 0.64 0.73
N ASP A 69 1.75 1.65 1.45
CA ASP A 69 0.59 2.42 0.99
C ASP A 69 0.89 3.21 -0.31
N ASN A 70 2.05 3.88 -0.40
CA ASN A 70 2.43 4.58 -1.63
C ASN A 70 2.69 3.61 -2.78
N THR A 71 3.36 2.48 -2.54
CA THR A 71 3.61 1.48 -3.59
C THR A 71 2.29 0.91 -4.12
N CYS A 72 1.33 0.58 -3.24
CA CYS A 72 0.00 0.14 -3.65
C CYS A 72 -0.75 1.19 -4.48
N VAL A 73 -0.66 2.47 -4.11
CA VAL A 73 -1.36 3.53 -4.85
C VAL A 73 -0.71 3.82 -6.20
N VAL A 74 0.63 3.83 -6.28
CA VAL A 74 1.34 4.22 -7.51
C VAL A 74 1.33 3.09 -8.54
N TYR A 75 1.63 1.86 -8.12
CA TYR A 75 1.70 0.73 -9.05
C TYR A 75 0.33 0.10 -9.32
N GLY A 76 -0.61 0.21 -8.37
CA GLY A 76 -1.90 -0.44 -8.47
C GLY A 76 -1.82 -1.97 -8.51
N GLY A 77 -2.96 -2.61 -8.75
CA GLY A 77 -3.07 -4.06 -8.83
C GLY A 77 -2.85 -4.76 -7.47
N LEU A 78 -2.44 -6.03 -7.54
CA LEU A 78 -2.15 -6.84 -6.35
C LEU A 78 -0.66 -6.76 -6.02
N ILE A 79 -0.32 -6.50 -4.76
CA ILE A 79 1.07 -6.42 -4.30
C ILE A 79 1.30 -7.44 -3.18
N LEU A 80 2.26 -8.32 -3.39
CA LEU A 80 2.80 -9.21 -2.37
C LEU A 80 3.88 -8.49 -1.57
N TYR A 81 3.70 -8.44 -0.25
CA TYR A 81 4.67 -7.87 0.67
C TYR A 81 5.28 -8.94 1.56
N GLN A 82 6.61 -9.05 1.55
CA GLN A 82 7.34 -9.94 2.44
C GLN A 82 8.63 -9.28 2.92
N SER A 83 8.74 -9.03 4.22
CA SER A 83 9.98 -8.55 4.87
C SER A 83 10.68 -7.43 4.10
N THR A 84 9.96 -6.34 3.83
CA THR A 84 10.41 -5.15 3.07
C THR A 84 10.62 -5.35 1.56
N ARG A 85 10.22 -6.50 1.00
CA ARG A 85 10.16 -6.71 -0.45
C ARG A 85 8.72 -6.55 -0.93
N PHE A 86 8.56 -5.91 -2.07
CA PHE A 86 7.29 -5.73 -2.76
C PHE A 86 7.40 -6.40 -4.12
N GLU A 87 6.43 -7.24 -4.45
CA GLU A 87 6.30 -7.89 -5.75
C GLU A 87 4.90 -7.63 -6.28
N GLN A 88 4.80 -7.07 -7.48
CA GLN A 88 3.50 -6.85 -8.12
C GLN A 88 3.07 -8.16 -8.79
N ILE A 89 1.89 -8.65 -8.43
CA ILE A 89 1.30 -9.84 -9.02
C ILE A 89 0.37 -9.38 -10.14
N GLN A 90 0.73 -9.72 -11.37
CA GLN A 90 -0.16 -9.56 -12.53
C GLN A 90 -1.19 -10.68 -12.52
N THR A 91 -2.47 -10.32 -12.43
CA THR A 91 -3.57 -11.27 -12.45
C THR A 91 -4.86 -10.58 -12.89
N ASP A 92 -5.59 -11.23 -13.78
CA ASP A 92 -6.89 -10.76 -14.27
C ASP A 92 -8.03 -11.17 -13.32
N PHE A 93 -7.70 -11.89 -12.24
CA PHE A 93 -8.67 -12.43 -11.29
C PHE A 93 -9.59 -11.36 -10.70
N PHE A 94 -9.06 -10.15 -10.51
CA PHE A 94 -9.80 -9.04 -9.90
C PHE A 94 -10.58 -8.17 -10.89
N GLU A 95 -10.47 -8.41 -12.21
CA GLU A 95 -11.17 -7.59 -13.22
C GLU A 95 -12.70 -7.63 -13.07
N ASN A 96 -13.23 -8.74 -12.53
CA ASN A 96 -14.67 -8.97 -12.39
C ASN A 96 -15.11 -9.16 -10.93
N ILE A 97 -14.32 -8.66 -9.96
CA ILE A 97 -14.65 -8.76 -8.53
C ILE A 97 -15.06 -7.39 -8.01
N GLU A 98 -16.28 -7.32 -7.48
CA GLU A 98 -16.76 -6.14 -6.76
C GLU A 98 -16.43 -6.24 -5.28
N PHE A 99 -15.77 -5.21 -4.75
CA PHE A 99 -15.46 -5.11 -3.33
C PHE A 99 -16.45 -4.18 -2.62
N LEU A 100 -17.04 -4.66 -1.53
CA LEU A 100 -17.78 -3.82 -0.59
C LEU A 100 -16.89 -3.47 0.59
N VAL A 101 -16.46 -2.21 0.67
CA VAL A 101 -15.66 -1.70 1.78
C VAL A 101 -16.59 -1.16 2.87
N ILE A 102 -16.55 -1.75 4.06
CA ILE A 102 -17.40 -1.36 5.19
C ILE A 102 -16.54 -0.72 6.28
N ASN A 103 -16.78 0.57 6.55
CA ASN A 103 -16.19 1.26 7.71
C ASN A 103 -17.12 1.12 8.93
N THR A 104 -16.65 0.41 9.96
CA THR A 104 -17.40 0.23 11.21
C THR A 104 -17.57 1.51 12.04
N GLY A 105 -16.84 2.59 11.73
CA GLY A 105 -16.86 3.85 12.46
C GLY A 105 -16.20 3.80 13.85
N LYS A 106 -15.66 2.64 14.25
CA LYS A 106 -14.98 2.49 15.54
C LYS A 106 -13.52 2.90 15.43
N PRO A 107 -13.04 3.83 16.27
CA PRO A 107 -11.63 4.19 16.28
C PRO A 107 -10.81 3.00 16.76
N LYS A 108 -9.78 2.62 15.99
CA LYS A 108 -8.80 1.60 16.37
C LYS A 108 -7.49 2.27 16.72
N GLN A 109 -6.91 1.85 17.84
CA GLN A 109 -5.52 2.17 18.19
C GLN A 109 -4.63 1.04 17.67
N THR A 110 -4.00 1.25 16.51
CA THR A 110 -3.14 0.25 15.84
C THR A 110 -2.04 -0.27 16.77
N LEU A 111 -1.45 0.62 17.57
CA LEU A 111 -0.40 0.27 18.53
C LEU A 111 -0.87 -0.77 19.56
N ASN A 112 -2.08 -0.62 20.10
CA ASN A 112 -2.60 -1.57 21.09
C ASN A 112 -2.82 -2.95 20.47
N ALA A 113 -3.35 -3.01 19.25
CA ALA A 113 -3.56 -4.27 18.56
C ALA A 113 -2.22 -5.01 18.33
N VAL A 114 -1.18 -4.28 17.91
CA VAL A 114 0.16 -4.85 17.70
C VAL A 114 0.77 -5.31 19.03
N ASN A 115 0.66 -4.51 20.09
CA ASN A 115 1.18 -4.87 21.41
C ASN A 115 0.49 -6.11 21.97
N SER A 116 -0.84 -6.21 21.84
CA SER A 116 -1.59 -7.39 22.28
C SER A 116 -1.13 -8.67 21.58
N VAL A 117 -0.84 -8.61 20.27
CA VAL A 117 -0.32 -9.76 19.52
C VAL A 117 1.10 -10.12 19.99
N LEU A 118 1.94 -9.11 20.25
CA LEU A 118 3.30 -9.32 20.77
C LEU A 118 3.29 -9.97 22.16
N GLU A 119 2.42 -9.50 23.06
CA GLU A 119 2.23 -10.08 24.40
C GLU A 119 1.75 -11.53 24.33
N LEU A 120 0.79 -11.82 23.45
CA LEU A 120 0.31 -13.19 23.22
C LEU A 120 1.42 -14.10 22.70
N ARG A 121 2.24 -13.60 21.76
CA ARG A 121 3.39 -14.34 21.23
C ARG A 121 4.41 -14.65 22.31
N ASN A 122 4.73 -13.68 23.18
CA ASN A 122 5.67 -13.88 24.28
C ASN A 122 5.14 -14.91 25.30
N LYS A 123 3.83 -14.96 25.51
CA LYS A 123 3.20 -15.89 26.46
C LYS A 123 3.05 -17.31 25.88
N PHE A 124 2.78 -17.43 24.59
CA PHE A 124 2.51 -18.70 23.92
C PHE A 124 3.23 -18.78 22.55
N PRO A 125 4.58 -18.82 22.54
CA PRO A 125 5.36 -18.71 21.32
C PRO A 125 5.03 -19.83 20.31
N ASP A 126 5.01 -21.09 20.74
CA ASP A 126 4.77 -22.23 19.85
C ASP A 126 3.39 -22.17 19.17
N ILE A 127 2.37 -21.70 19.89
CA ILE A 127 1.00 -21.58 19.37
C ILE A 127 0.93 -20.44 18.37
N ILE A 128 1.45 -19.27 18.74
CA ILE A 128 1.35 -18.07 17.89
C ILE A 128 2.24 -18.19 16.65
N ASP A 129 3.43 -18.78 16.75
CA ASP A 129 4.30 -19.03 15.60
C ASP A 129 3.73 -20.09 14.66
N GLY A 130 3.03 -21.11 15.20
CA GLY A 130 2.25 -22.06 14.39
C GLY A 130 1.10 -21.38 13.63
N LEU A 131 0.40 -20.43 14.27
CA LEU A 131 -0.64 -19.62 13.61
C LEU A 131 -0.05 -18.74 12.51
N PHE A 132 1.08 -18.08 12.75
CA PHE A 132 1.75 -17.28 11.71
C PHE A 132 2.16 -18.13 10.52
N THR A 133 2.67 -19.34 10.75
CA THR A 133 2.99 -20.30 9.68
C THR A 133 1.75 -20.68 8.86
N THR A 134 0.60 -20.82 9.53
CA THR A 134 -0.67 -21.12 8.87
C THR A 134 -1.14 -19.94 8.01
N ILE A 135 -1.07 -18.71 8.51
CA ILE A 135 -1.43 -17.49 7.77
C ILE A 135 -0.53 -17.32 6.53
N ASP A 136 0.78 -17.55 6.68
CA ASP A 136 1.74 -17.52 5.57
C ASP A 136 1.39 -18.59 4.52
N SER A 137 1.02 -19.80 4.96
CA SER A 137 0.62 -20.89 4.05
C SER A 137 -0.65 -20.56 3.27
N ILE A 138 -1.68 -19.98 3.92
CA ILE A 138 -2.92 -19.52 3.25
C ILE A 138 -2.58 -18.47 2.19
N THR A 139 -1.70 -17.52 2.52
CA THR A 139 -1.28 -16.46 1.58
C THR A 139 -0.58 -17.05 0.37
N LYS A 140 0.33 -18.01 0.57
CA LYS A 140 1.05 -18.69 -0.52
C LYS A 140 0.12 -19.50 -1.41
N GLU A 141 -0.84 -20.22 -0.84
CA GLU A 141 -1.82 -20.97 -1.62
C GLU A 141 -2.74 -20.04 -2.41
N PHE A 142 -3.13 -18.90 -1.84
CA PHE A 142 -3.88 -17.88 -2.57
C PHE A 142 -3.09 -17.35 -3.77
N VAL A 143 -1.82 -16.97 -3.58
CA VAL A 143 -0.95 -16.49 -4.67
C VAL A 143 -0.76 -17.56 -5.75
N LYS A 144 -0.55 -18.83 -5.38
CA LYS A 144 -0.49 -19.94 -6.35
C LYS A 144 -1.80 -20.10 -7.13
N GLY A 145 -2.94 -19.97 -6.46
CA GLY A 145 -4.26 -20.08 -7.07
C GLY A 145 -4.58 -18.97 -8.08
N LEU A 146 -3.92 -17.81 -7.98
CA LEU A 146 -4.05 -16.70 -8.93
C LEU A 146 -3.35 -16.95 -10.27
N GLY A 147 -2.63 -18.07 -10.42
CA GLY A 147 -2.03 -18.48 -11.70
C GLY A 147 -0.81 -17.67 -12.15
N SER A 148 -0.21 -16.87 -11.26
CA SER A 148 0.94 -16.04 -11.59
C SER A 148 2.22 -16.86 -11.70
N GLU A 149 2.75 -16.98 -12.92
CA GLU A 149 4.19 -17.15 -13.14
C GLU A 149 4.87 -15.87 -12.64
N GLY A 150 5.34 -15.88 -11.39
CA GLY A 150 6.07 -14.76 -10.81
C GLY A 150 7.26 -14.41 -11.68
N THR A 151 7.21 -13.25 -12.36
CA THR A 151 8.35 -12.74 -13.11
C THR A 151 9.27 -12.07 -12.11
N VAL A 152 10.23 -12.84 -11.61
CA VAL A 152 11.36 -12.31 -10.85
C VAL A 152 12.11 -11.34 -11.76
N SER A 153 12.01 -10.04 -11.49
CA SER A 153 12.87 -9.01 -12.06
C SER A 153 13.65 -8.30 -10.97
#